data_AF-A0A936T7M7-F1
#
_entry.id   AF-A0A936T7M7-F1
#
_cell.length_a   1.000
_cell.length_b   1.000
_cell.length_c   1.000
_cell.angle_alpha   90.00
_cell.angle_beta   90.00
_cell.angle_gamma   90.00
#
_symmetry.space_group_name_H-M   'P 1'
#
loop_
_entity.id
_entity.type
_entity.pdbx_description
1 polymer ?
#
loop_
_entity_poly.entity_id
_entity_poly.type
_entity_poly.pdbx_seq_one_letter_code
_entity_poly.pdbx_strand_id
1 'polypeptide(L)'
;MNRRDPRSTSRLLAQAILVAGLSSCTPPVEEISALPEPSIDSSLIVGDYLFVSRDQEARVLGPCDHRMMPVLEVATPLARRIASGQEFSLANDTEALALLDSMLHGSDADVRRFYFWIVTKSLARSDGYYSEGVGYWGTQHLFHNPAEFLTAWSECISEGERKKWAWYLAAEEHIGSENQPTDEVLAEYRQRLESATSMFPEAVAIGRERLLVMVDSIYRSSWGTKSTQRQ
;
A
#
# COMPACT_ATOMS: atom_id res chain seq x y z
N MET A 1 48.16 24.30 -22.93
CA MET A 1 46.87 24.49 -22.23
C MET A 1 45.76 24.06 -23.16
N ASN A 2 45.08 22.95 -22.84
CA ASN A 2 43.73 22.62 -23.30
C ASN A 2 43.32 21.32 -22.59
N ARG A 3 42.56 21.45 -21.50
CA ARG A 3 41.89 20.33 -20.82
C ARG A 3 40.56 20.09 -21.53
N ARG A 4 40.36 18.88 -22.06
CA ARG A 4 39.04 18.40 -22.51
C ARG A 4 38.37 17.74 -21.32
N ASP A 5 37.14 18.17 -21.07
CA ASP A 5 36.24 17.66 -20.03
C ASP A 5 35.19 16.75 -20.71
N PRO A 6 35.05 15.46 -20.33
CA PRO A 6 34.06 14.59 -20.95
C PRO A 6 33.03 14.11 -19.92
N ARG A 7 32.07 14.96 -19.55
CA ARG A 7 30.83 14.50 -18.90
C ARG A 7 29.64 15.35 -19.33
N SER A 8 29.07 15.01 -20.48
CA SER A 8 27.68 15.30 -20.80
C SER A 8 27.20 14.29 -21.83
N THR A 9 26.56 13.23 -21.34
CA THR A 9 25.73 12.37 -22.18
C THR A 9 24.41 12.14 -21.46
N SER A 10 23.42 12.92 -21.91
CA SER A 10 22.00 12.74 -21.69
C SER A 10 21.61 11.27 -21.87
N ARG A 11 20.99 10.67 -20.86
CA ARG A 11 20.26 9.41 -20.99
C ARG A 11 18.79 9.72 -21.22
N LEU A 12 18.42 9.74 -22.50
CA LEU A 12 17.06 9.46 -22.96
C LEU A 12 17.12 8.05 -23.54
N LEU A 13 16.44 7.10 -22.91
CA LEU A 13 16.13 5.82 -23.55
C LEU A 13 14.68 5.49 -23.23
N ALA A 14 13.89 5.57 -24.30
CA ALA A 14 12.48 5.28 -24.36
C ALA A 14 12.22 3.77 -24.28
N GLN A 15 11.01 3.50 -23.83
CA GLN A 15 10.33 2.23 -23.64
C GLN A 15 10.43 1.27 -24.84
N ALA A 16 10.52 -0.02 -24.52
CA ALA A 16 9.94 -1.11 -25.30
C ALA A 16 9.45 -2.18 -24.32
N ILE A 17 8.14 -2.18 -24.02
CA ILE A 17 7.48 -3.20 -23.20
C ILE A 17 7.12 -4.37 -24.13
N LEU A 18 7.70 -5.53 -23.88
CA LEU A 18 7.33 -6.79 -24.52
C LEU A 18 6.36 -7.52 -23.58
N VAL A 19 5.08 -7.55 -23.95
CA VAL A 19 4.04 -8.32 -23.25
C VAL A 19 4.23 -9.81 -23.58
N ALA A 20 4.70 -10.59 -22.60
CA ALA A 20 4.68 -12.05 -22.65
C ALA A 20 3.75 -12.59 -21.56
N GLY A 21 2.86 -13.49 -21.97
CA GLY A 21 1.64 -13.87 -21.26
C GLY A 21 1.83 -14.40 -19.83
N LEU A 22 1.04 -13.82 -18.93
CA LEU A 22 0.85 -14.31 -17.57
C LEU A 22 -0.07 -15.54 -17.60
N SER A 23 0.51 -16.69 -17.27
CA SER A 23 -0.22 -17.91 -16.93
C SER A 23 -0.93 -17.71 -15.59
N SER A 24 -2.26 -17.80 -15.59
CA SER A 24 -3.10 -17.66 -14.41
C SER A 24 -2.91 -18.85 -13.46
N CYS A 25 -2.15 -18.67 -12.39
CA CYS A 25 -2.17 -19.58 -11.24
C CYS A 25 -3.23 -19.10 -10.24
N THR A 26 -4.48 -19.52 -10.42
CA THR A 26 -5.49 -19.46 -9.35
C THR A 26 -5.25 -20.61 -8.38
N PRO A 27 -4.97 -20.36 -7.09
CA PRO A 27 -4.95 -21.43 -6.10
C PRO A 27 -6.38 -21.96 -5.87
N PRO A 28 -6.52 -23.26 -5.52
CA PRO A 28 -7.82 -23.85 -5.21
C PRO A 28 -8.40 -23.21 -3.94
N VAL A 29 -9.68 -22.84 -4.02
CA VAL A 29 -10.47 -22.34 -2.88
C VAL A 29 -10.87 -23.54 -2.04
N GLU A 30 -10.28 -23.69 -0.85
CA GLU A 30 -10.76 -24.64 0.15
C GLU A 30 -12.05 -24.12 0.80
N GLU A 31 -13.08 -24.95 0.78
CA GLU A 31 -14.42 -24.71 1.29
C GLU A 31 -14.39 -24.76 2.84
N ILE A 32 -14.29 -23.59 3.47
CA ILE A 32 -14.36 -23.47 4.94
C ILE A 32 -15.80 -23.73 5.37
N SER A 33 -16.01 -24.85 6.05
CA SER A 33 -17.27 -25.23 6.67
C SER A 33 -17.70 -24.20 7.73
N ALA A 34 -18.95 -23.75 7.64
CA ALA A 34 -19.55 -22.76 8.53
C ALA A 34 -19.48 -23.19 10.01
N LEU A 35 -18.90 -22.32 10.84
CA LEU A 35 -18.96 -22.42 12.30
C LEU A 35 -20.36 -22.01 12.78
N PRO A 36 -20.88 -22.64 13.86
CA PRO A 36 -22.20 -22.31 14.40
C PRO A 36 -22.22 -20.89 15.00
N GLU A 37 -23.28 -20.15 14.70
CA GLU A 37 -23.50 -18.80 15.21
C GLU A 37 -23.66 -18.80 16.74
N PRO A 38 -23.06 -17.83 17.45
CA PRO A 38 -23.33 -17.64 18.88
C PRO A 38 -24.74 -17.07 19.06
N SER A 39 -25.57 -17.78 19.83
CA SER A 39 -26.86 -17.31 20.31
C SER A 39 -26.66 -16.11 21.24
N ILE A 40 -26.92 -14.90 20.74
CA ILE A 40 -26.93 -13.68 21.55
C ILE A 40 -28.29 -13.57 22.24
N ASP A 41 -28.27 -13.70 23.57
CA ASP A 41 -29.40 -13.44 24.44
C ASP A 41 -29.82 -11.97 24.33
N SER A 42 -30.98 -11.73 23.71
CA SER A 42 -31.51 -10.40 23.39
C SER A 42 -32.29 -9.77 24.55
N SER A 43 -31.85 -9.95 25.78
CA SER A 43 -32.62 -9.55 26.96
C SER A 43 -31.92 -8.57 27.90
N LEU A 44 -31.38 -7.45 27.40
CA LEU A 44 -31.32 -6.18 28.16
C LEU A 44 -30.69 -5.04 27.33
N ILE A 45 -31.48 -4.23 26.62
CA ILE A 45 -31.20 -2.79 26.47
C ILE A 45 -32.55 -2.06 26.44
N VAL A 46 -33.03 -1.71 27.63
CA VAL A 46 -34.07 -0.70 27.79
C VAL A 46 -33.38 0.64 27.90
N GLY A 47 -33.57 1.46 26.87
CA GLY A 47 -33.72 2.92 26.96
C GLY A 47 -32.68 3.69 27.76
N ASP A 48 -31.60 4.08 27.09
CA ASP A 48 -30.97 5.38 27.31
C ASP A 48 -30.55 5.92 25.95
N TYR A 49 -31.34 6.87 25.42
CA TYR A 49 -30.95 7.72 24.30
C TYR A 49 -29.82 8.63 24.77
N LEU A 50 -28.61 8.08 24.80
CA LEU A 50 -27.39 8.85 24.98
C LEU A 50 -27.22 9.73 23.75
N PHE A 51 -27.49 11.02 23.91
CA PHE A 51 -26.85 12.07 23.14
C PHE A 51 -25.33 11.94 23.37
N VAL A 52 -24.67 11.10 22.59
CA VAL A 52 -23.22 11.10 22.52
C VAL A 52 -22.85 12.43 21.87
N SER A 53 -22.23 13.32 22.64
CA SER A 53 -21.66 14.55 22.09
C SER A 53 -20.73 14.18 20.94
N ARG A 54 -20.69 14.97 19.86
CA ARG A 54 -19.72 14.80 18.75
C ARG A 54 -18.28 14.64 19.26
N ASP A 55 -17.97 15.25 20.39
CA ASP A 55 -16.65 15.15 21.05
C ASP A 55 -16.38 13.78 21.70
N GLN A 56 -17.41 13.00 22.03
CA GLN A 56 -17.29 11.62 22.52
C GLN A 56 -17.24 10.60 21.38
N GLU A 57 -17.95 10.80 20.26
CA GLU A 57 -17.77 9.98 19.05
C GLU A 57 -16.32 10.11 18.52
N ALA A 58 -15.77 11.33 18.51
CA ALA A 58 -14.38 11.56 18.11
C ALA A 58 -13.33 10.89 19.04
N ARG A 59 -13.71 10.47 20.26
CA ARG A 59 -12.82 9.71 21.17
C ARG A 59 -12.90 8.20 20.98
N VAL A 60 -13.98 7.69 20.37
CA VAL A 60 -14.15 6.28 20.03
C VAL A 60 -13.63 6.00 18.62
N LEU A 61 -13.69 6.99 17.72
CA LEU A 61 -13.21 6.90 16.36
C LEU A 61 -11.75 7.39 16.28
N GLY A 62 -10.81 6.44 16.18
CA GLY A 62 -9.38 6.74 16.12
C GLY A 62 -8.97 7.54 14.86
N PRO A 63 -7.71 8.02 14.79
CA PRO A 63 -7.17 8.82 13.67
C PRO A 63 -7.18 8.10 12.31
N CYS A 64 -7.53 6.82 12.32
CA CYS A 64 -7.63 5.92 11.18
C CYS A 64 -9.07 5.74 10.65
N ASP A 65 -10.08 6.37 11.26
CA ASP A 65 -11.45 6.29 10.77
C ASP A 65 -11.67 7.23 9.59
N HIS A 66 -11.89 6.66 8.41
CA HIS A 66 -12.20 7.38 7.18
C HIS A 66 -13.45 8.27 7.28
N ARG A 67 -14.39 7.97 8.20
CA ARG A 67 -15.61 8.79 8.44
C ARG A 67 -15.29 10.11 9.12
N MET A 68 -14.17 10.18 9.82
CA MET A 68 -13.70 11.40 10.48
C MET A 68 -12.87 12.28 9.53
N MET A 69 -12.58 11.81 8.32
CA MET A 69 -11.80 12.56 7.33
C MET A 69 -12.76 13.46 6.54
N PRO A 70 -12.60 14.81 6.59
CA PRO A 70 -13.51 15.79 5.96
C PRO A 70 -13.48 15.75 4.41
N VAL A 71 -12.83 14.73 3.84
CA VAL A 71 -12.55 14.56 2.42
C VAL A 71 -13.68 13.82 1.71
N LEU A 72 -14.52 13.08 2.43
CA LEU A 72 -15.53 12.21 1.81
C LEU A 72 -16.53 12.98 0.93
N GLU A 73 -16.90 14.20 1.29
CA GLU A 73 -17.86 15.01 0.53
C GLU A 73 -17.31 15.44 -0.84
N VAL A 74 -16.01 15.75 -0.90
CA VAL A 74 -15.31 16.20 -2.12
C VAL A 74 -14.59 15.07 -2.86
N ALA A 75 -14.57 13.87 -2.30
CA ALA A 75 -13.92 12.71 -2.89
C ALA A 75 -14.56 12.31 -4.23
N THR A 76 -13.75 11.68 -5.08
CA THR A 76 -14.20 11.18 -6.38
C THR A 76 -15.34 10.16 -6.22
N PRO A 77 -16.23 10.02 -7.22
CA PRO A 77 -17.33 9.05 -7.16
C PRO A 77 -16.86 7.63 -6.85
N LEU A 78 -15.72 7.20 -7.40
CA LEU A 78 -15.13 5.89 -7.13
C LEU A 78 -14.68 5.75 -5.67
N ALA A 79 -13.95 6.74 -5.12
CA ALA A 79 -13.52 6.72 -3.73
C ALA A 79 -14.71 6.66 -2.75
N ARG A 80 -15.81 7.38 -3.03
CA ARG A 80 -17.02 7.33 -2.19
C ARG A 80 -17.69 5.95 -2.22
N ARG A 81 -17.73 5.27 -3.36
CA ARG A 81 -18.25 3.89 -3.46
C ARG A 81 -17.40 2.92 -2.64
N ILE A 82 -16.08 3.01 -2.76
CA ILE A 82 -15.14 2.19 -1.99
C ILE A 82 -15.33 2.44 -0.48
N ALA A 83 -15.40 3.71 -0.05
CA ALA A 83 -15.60 4.08 1.35
C ALA A 83 -16.91 3.56 1.95
N SER A 84 -18.00 3.59 1.17
CA SER A 84 -19.30 3.12 1.60
C SER A 84 -19.48 1.60 1.51
N GLY A 85 -18.45 0.86 1.08
CA GLY A 85 -18.53 -0.60 0.88
C GLY A 85 -19.47 -1.00 -0.27
N GLN A 86 -19.80 -0.06 -1.15
CA GLN A 86 -20.60 -0.33 -2.35
C GLN A 86 -19.78 -1.11 -3.38
N GLU A 87 -20.47 -1.77 -4.31
CA GLU A 87 -19.80 -2.38 -5.45
C GLU A 87 -19.11 -1.32 -6.33
N PHE A 88 -17.86 -1.60 -6.70
CA PHE A 88 -17.04 -0.72 -7.53
C PHE A 88 -16.25 -1.52 -8.58
N SER A 89 -15.85 -0.85 -9.65
CA SER A 89 -15.02 -1.41 -10.72
C SER A 89 -13.78 -0.53 -10.91
N LEU A 90 -12.64 -1.18 -11.15
CA LEU A 90 -11.38 -0.53 -11.50
C LEU A 90 -11.13 -0.53 -13.02
N ALA A 91 -12.13 -0.93 -13.83
CA ALA A 91 -12.00 -1.01 -15.28
C ALA A 91 -11.83 0.34 -15.99
N ASN A 92 -12.11 1.46 -15.31
CA ASN A 92 -11.79 2.79 -15.82
C ASN A 92 -10.41 3.20 -15.30
N ASP A 93 -9.39 3.04 -16.15
CA ASP A 93 -7.99 3.33 -15.82
C ASP A 93 -7.80 4.76 -15.32
N THR A 94 -8.54 5.73 -15.87
CA THR A 94 -8.40 7.14 -15.47
C THR A 94 -8.86 7.35 -14.02
N GLU A 95 -10.00 6.76 -13.66
CA GLU A 95 -10.51 6.85 -12.29
C GLU A 95 -9.63 6.07 -11.31
N ALA A 96 -9.14 4.89 -11.71
CA ALA A 96 -8.27 4.06 -10.90
C ALA A 96 -6.92 4.75 -10.63
N LEU A 97 -6.27 5.30 -11.67
CA LEU A 97 -5.02 6.05 -11.53
C LEU A 97 -5.21 7.32 -10.71
N ALA A 98 -6.36 7.99 -10.80
CA ALA A 98 -6.65 9.17 -9.98
C ALA A 98 -6.67 8.86 -8.48
N LEU A 99 -7.03 7.63 -8.07
CA LEU A 99 -6.93 7.22 -6.66
C LEU A 99 -5.47 7.20 -6.18
N LEU A 100 -4.58 6.63 -7.00
CA LEU A 100 -3.17 6.50 -6.69
C LEU A 100 -2.46 7.86 -6.72
N ASP A 101 -2.82 8.70 -7.69
CA ASP A 101 -2.33 10.08 -7.76
C ASP A 101 -2.75 10.89 -6.53
N SER A 102 -4.01 10.77 -6.10
CA SER A 102 -4.52 11.46 -4.90
C SER A 102 -3.86 10.97 -3.61
N MET A 103 -3.47 9.69 -3.55
CA MET A 103 -2.69 9.13 -2.43
C MET A 103 -1.30 9.79 -2.33
N LEU A 104 -0.66 10.08 -3.46
CA LEU A 104 0.68 10.68 -3.47
C LEU A 104 0.66 12.21 -3.39
N HIS A 105 -0.24 12.86 -4.13
CA HIS A 105 -0.27 14.31 -4.37
C HIS A 105 -1.47 15.02 -3.73
N GLY A 106 -2.20 14.36 -2.83
CA GLY A 106 -3.27 14.97 -2.06
C GLY A 106 -2.81 16.27 -1.36
N SER A 107 -3.72 17.25 -1.27
CA SER A 107 -3.43 18.62 -0.80
C SER A 107 -2.77 18.68 0.58
N ASP A 108 -3.09 17.72 1.44
CA ASP A 108 -2.61 17.62 2.81
C ASP A 108 -2.54 16.15 3.25
N ALA A 109 -1.99 15.93 4.46
CA ALA A 109 -1.75 14.61 5.02
C ALA A 109 -3.06 13.82 5.27
N ASP A 110 -4.17 14.50 5.59
CA ASP A 110 -5.44 13.81 5.86
C ASP A 110 -6.08 13.33 4.55
N VAL A 111 -5.98 14.13 3.47
CA VAL A 111 -6.36 13.70 2.11
C VAL A 111 -5.53 12.51 1.66
N ARG A 112 -4.19 12.57 1.79
CA ARG A 112 -3.33 11.45 1.41
C ARG A 112 -3.62 10.20 2.23
N ARG A 113 -3.84 10.33 3.54
CA ARG A 113 -4.23 9.22 4.43
C ARG A 113 -5.59 8.62 4.02
N PHE A 114 -6.57 9.45 3.68
CA PHE A 114 -7.85 8.99 3.16
C PHE A 114 -7.65 8.16 1.90
N TYR A 115 -6.91 8.68 0.92
CA TYR A 115 -6.68 7.95 -0.33
C TYR A 115 -5.78 6.73 -0.15
N PHE A 116 -4.84 6.72 0.79
CA PHE A 116 -4.11 5.51 1.17
C PHE A 116 -5.05 4.41 1.66
N TRP A 117 -6.02 4.76 2.51
CA TRP A 117 -7.04 3.82 2.98
C TRP A 117 -7.92 3.32 1.81
N ILE A 118 -8.36 4.22 0.93
CA ILE A 118 -9.15 3.87 -0.27
C ILE A 118 -8.40 2.90 -1.18
N VAL A 119 -7.14 3.21 -1.49
CA VAL A 119 -6.27 2.35 -2.30
C VAL A 119 -6.11 1.00 -1.60
N THR A 120 -5.89 0.98 -0.29
CA THR A 120 -5.80 -0.27 0.48
C THR A 120 -7.06 -1.14 0.33
N LYS A 121 -8.26 -0.55 0.43
CA LYS A 121 -9.52 -1.29 0.25
C LYS A 121 -9.71 -1.79 -1.19
N SER A 122 -9.18 -1.06 -2.17
CA SER A 122 -9.22 -1.48 -3.58
C SER A 122 -8.30 -2.67 -3.89
N LEU A 123 -7.28 -2.96 -3.06
CA LEU A 123 -6.31 -4.05 -3.29
C LEU A 123 -6.92 -5.46 -3.26
N ALA A 124 -8.18 -5.62 -2.84
CA ALA A 124 -8.88 -6.90 -2.98
C ALA A 124 -9.29 -7.20 -4.43
N ARG A 125 -9.40 -6.16 -5.27
CA ARG A 125 -9.81 -6.24 -6.68
C ARG A 125 -8.71 -5.73 -7.62
N SER A 126 -7.50 -5.51 -7.10
CA SER A 126 -6.37 -5.08 -7.91
C SER A 126 -5.92 -6.21 -8.83
N ASP A 127 -6.00 -6.00 -10.13
CA ASP A 127 -5.46 -6.88 -11.16
C ASP A 127 -4.69 -6.07 -12.22
N GLY A 128 -3.94 -6.79 -13.07
CA GLY A 128 -3.26 -6.26 -14.25
C GLY A 128 -2.59 -4.90 -14.02
N TYR A 129 -2.95 -3.94 -14.86
CA TYR A 129 -2.36 -2.60 -14.91
C TYR A 129 -2.49 -1.81 -13.59
N TYR A 130 -3.60 -1.96 -12.87
CA TYR A 130 -3.77 -1.26 -11.59
C TYR A 130 -2.78 -1.77 -10.53
N SER A 131 -2.50 -3.07 -10.54
CA SER A 131 -1.56 -3.71 -9.60
C SER A 131 -0.12 -3.20 -9.79
N GLU A 132 0.30 -2.96 -11.04
CA GLU A 132 1.59 -2.31 -11.35
C GLU A 132 1.63 -0.88 -10.82
N GLY A 133 0.57 -0.10 -11.08
CA GLY A 133 0.45 1.27 -10.57
C GLY A 133 0.52 1.34 -9.04
N VAL A 134 -0.06 0.37 -8.32
CA VAL A 134 0.02 0.28 -6.86
C VAL A 134 1.46 0.08 -6.38
N GLY A 135 2.23 -0.80 -7.02
CA GLY A 135 3.64 -1.03 -6.67
C GLY A 135 4.48 0.25 -6.79
N TYR A 136 4.39 0.88 -7.96
CA TYR A 136 5.13 2.11 -8.24
C TYR A 136 4.68 3.27 -7.34
N TRP A 137 3.39 3.61 -7.30
CA TRP A 137 2.91 4.74 -6.49
C TRP A 137 2.95 4.51 -5.00
N GLY A 138 2.79 3.25 -4.55
CA GLY A 138 3.02 2.85 -3.16
C GLY A 138 4.44 3.12 -2.72
N THR A 139 5.41 2.74 -3.55
CA THR A 139 6.83 2.97 -3.32
C THR A 139 7.14 4.47 -3.29
N GLN A 140 6.62 5.25 -4.25
CA GLN A 140 6.77 6.70 -4.23
C GLN A 140 6.17 7.33 -2.97
N HIS A 141 4.98 6.88 -2.53
CA HIS A 141 4.36 7.40 -1.30
C HIS A 141 5.20 7.06 -0.05
N LEU A 142 5.74 5.85 0.03
CA LEU A 142 6.65 5.44 1.11
C LEU A 142 7.91 6.30 1.18
N PHE A 143 8.52 6.67 0.05
CA PHE A 143 9.77 7.42 0.06
C PHE A 143 9.59 8.95 0.08
N HIS A 144 8.48 9.48 -0.42
CA HIS A 144 8.17 10.91 -0.36
C HIS A 144 7.47 11.32 0.95
N ASN A 145 6.62 10.46 1.50
CA ASN A 145 5.87 10.71 2.74
C ASN A 145 6.02 9.55 3.75
N PRO A 146 7.26 9.16 4.12
CA PRO A 146 7.54 7.96 4.91
C PRO A 146 6.82 7.88 6.25
N ALA A 147 6.73 8.99 6.99
CA ALA A 147 6.03 9.00 8.28
C ALA A 147 4.53 8.74 8.10
N GLU A 148 3.90 9.39 7.11
CA GLU A 148 2.47 9.20 6.83
C GLU A 148 2.17 7.76 6.40
N PHE A 149 2.97 7.23 5.47
CA PHE A 149 2.84 5.85 5.00
C PHE A 149 2.97 4.88 6.19
N LEU A 150 4.04 4.96 6.97
CA LEU A 150 4.34 3.98 8.01
C LEU A 150 3.35 4.05 9.16
N THR A 151 2.88 5.24 9.54
CA THR A 151 1.83 5.38 10.55
C THR A 151 0.51 4.79 10.03
N ALA A 152 0.08 5.15 8.81
CA ALA A 152 -1.17 4.63 8.25
C ALA A 152 -1.12 3.10 8.02
N TRP A 153 0.01 2.59 7.54
CA TRP A 153 0.25 1.16 7.34
C TRP A 153 0.25 0.38 8.66
N SER A 154 0.83 0.93 9.72
CA SER A 154 0.93 0.22 11.00
C SER A 154 -0.35 0.31 11.84
N GLU A 155 -1.07 1.43 11.79
CA GLU A 155 -2.19 1.70 12.71
C GLU A 155 -3.57 1.60 12.03
N CYS A 156 -3.68 1.90 10.74
CA CYS A 156 -4.98 2.13 10.10
C CYS A 156 -5.51 0.98 9.24
N ILE A 157 -4.71 -0.07 9.07
CA ILE A 157 -5.05 -1.20 8.19
C ILE A 157 -4.79 -2.53 8.90
N SER A 158 -5.50 -3.57 8.46
CA SER A 158 -5.39 -4.92 9.00
C SER A 158 -4.05 -5.57 8.65
N GLU A 159 -3.70 -6.64 9.35
CA GLU A 159 -2.48 -7.40 9.04
C GLU A 159 -2.49 -7.99 7.62
N GLY A 160 -3.64 -8.45 7.15
CA GLY A 160 -3.78 -8.95 5.78
C GLY A 160 -3.52 -7.86 4.74
N GLU A 161 -3.99 -6.64 4.98
CA GLU A 161 -3.73 -5.48 4.13
C GLU A 161 -2.26 -5.05 4.18
N ARG A 162 -1.63 -5.09 5.36
CA ARG A 162 -0.18 -4.86 5.50
C ARG A 162 0.64 -5.82 4.66
N LYS A 163 0.29 -7.11 4.68
CA LYS A 163 0.94 -8.16 3.86
C LYS A 163 0.79 -7.89 2.37
N LYS A 164 -0.39 -7.44 1.91
CA LYS A 164 -0.58 -7.03 0.51
C LYS A 164 0.32 -5.87 0.12
N TRP A 165 0.39 -4.83 0.95
CA TRP A 165 1.30 -3.70 0.71
C TRP A 165 2.77 -4.14 0.65
N ALA A 166 3.21 -4.96 1.61
CA ALA A 166 4.57 -5.47 1.59
C ALA A 166 4.87 -6.32 0.35
N TRP A 167 3.88 -7.06 -0.16
CA TRP A 167 4.01 -7.78 -1.43
C TRP A 167 4.20 -6.84 -2.62
N TYR A 168 3.39 -5.77 -2.71
CA TYR A 168 3.52 -4.77 -3.79
C TYR A 168 4.87 -4.06 -3.76
N LEU A 169 5.35 -3.69 -2.57
CA LEU A 169 6.65 -3.06 -2.40
C LEU A 169 7.78 -4.02 -2.78
N ALA A 170 7.71 -5.28 -2.35
CA ALA A 170 8.70 -6.30 -2.71
C ALA A 170 8.72 -6.57 -4.24
N ALA A 171 7.55 -6.62 -4.86
CA ALA A 171 7.41 -6.80 -6.31
C ALA A 171 8.02 -5.62 -7.08
N GLU A 172 7.78 -4.38 -6.65
CA GLU A 172 8.36 -3.18 -7.27
C GLU A 172 9.89 -3.19 -7.20
N GLU A 173 10.47 -3.49 -6.03
CA GLU A 173 11.92 -3.59 -5.91
C GLU A 173 12.48 -4.71 -6.80
N HIS A 174 11.76 -5.85 -6.94
CA HIS A 174 12.19 -6.94 -7.82
C HIS A 174 12.23 -6.52 -9.29
N ILE A 175 11.20 -5.82 -9.76
CA ILE A 175 11.10 -5.30 -11.12
C ILE A 175 12.21 -4.27 -11.37
N GLY A 176 12.45 -3.36 -10.41
CA GLY A 176 13.50 -2.35 -10.53
C GLY A 176 14.93 -2.94 -10.52
N SER A 177 15.10 -4.12 -9.93
CA SER A 177 16.39 -4.76 -9.72
C SER A 177 16.60 -6.03 -10.55
N GLU A 178 15.93 -6.18 -11.69
CA GLU A 178 16.04 -7.38 -12.52
C GLU A 178 17.51 -7.79 -12.72
N ASN A 179 17.81 -9.07 -12.46
CA ASN A 179 19.15 -9.68 -12.53
C ASN A 179 20.14 -9.28 -11.43
N GLN A 180 19.72 -8.57 -10.39
CA GLN A 180 20.57 -8.32 -9.23
C GLN A 180 20.43 -9.42 -8.16
N PRO A 181 21.49 -9.69 -7.38
CA PRO A 181 21.40 -10.61 -6.24
C PRO A 181 20.42 -10.10 -5.18
N THR A 182 19.52 -10.97 -4.72
CA THR A 182 18.50 -10.66 -3.71
C THR A 182 19.04 -9.91 -2.49
N ASP A 183 20.22 -10.29 -1.98
CA ASP A 183 20.79 -9.65 -0.80
C ASP A 183 21.23 -8.19 -1.06
N GLU A 184 21.69 -7.88 -2.27
CA GLU A 184 22.06 -6.52 -2.66
C GLU A 184 20.82 -5.63 -2.76
N VAL A 185 19.75 -6.14 -3.39
CA VAL A 185 18.46 -5.44 -3.54
C VAL A 185 17.86 -5.10 -2.17
N LEU A 186 17.82 -6.08 -1.26
CA LEU A 186 17.25 -5.90 0.07
C LEU A 186 18.11 -5.00 0.96
N ALA A 187 19.44 -5.04 0.79
CA ALA A 187 20.35 -4.10 1.47
C ALA A 187 20.14 -2.65 0.99
N GLU A 188 19.99 -2.45 -0.33
CA GLU A 188 19.72 -1.11 -0.89
C GLU A 188 18.35 -0.58 -0.44
N TYR A 189 17.30 -1.40 -0.52
CA TYR A 189 15.96 -1.03 -0.05
C TYR A 189 15.97 -0.62 1.43
N ARG A 190 16.63 -1.43 2.29
CA ARG A 190 16.82 -1.13 3.71
C ARG A 190 17.53 0.21 3.89
N GLN A 191 18.66 0.41 3.24
CA GLN A 191 19.45 1.64 3.37
C GLN A 191 18.65 2.86 2.94
N ARG A 192 17.94 2.79 1.81
CA ARG A 192 17.05 3.87 1.33
C ARG A 192 15.99 4.20 2.38
N LEU A 193 15.32 3.20 2.94
CA LEU A 193 14.23 3.42 3.90
C LEU A 193 14.74 3.91 5.26
N GLU A 194 15.87 3.39 5.75
CA GLU A 194 16.53 3.88 6.97
C GLU A 194 16.96 5.33 6.81
N SER A 195 17.56 5.69 5.67
CA SER A 195 17.95 7.07 5.36
C SER A 195 16.74 8.00 5.36
N ALA A 196 15.68 7.62 4.63
CA ALA A 196 14.43 8.38 4.53
C ALA A 196 13.74 8.56 5.90
N THR A 197 14.01 7.69 6.87
CA THR A 197 13.35 7.69 8.18
C THR A 197 14.24 8.04 9.36
N SER A 198 15.50 8.38 9.13
CA SER A 198 16.53 8.55 10.16
C SER A 198 16.21 9.60 11.23
N MET A 199 15.36 10.59 10.91
CA MET A 199 15.00 11.69 11.82
C MET A 199 13.59 11.57 12.40
N PHE A 200 12.84 10.51 12.12
CA PHE A 200 11.47 10.38 12.63
C PHE A 200 11.41 9.80 14.04
N PRO A 201 10.28 10.00 14.75
CA PRO A 201 10.06 9.43 16.07
C PRO A 201 10.16 7.89 16.10
N GLU A 202 10.42 7.34 17.27
CA GLU A 202 10.58 5.90 17.51
C GLU A 202 9.40 5.06 16.98
N ALA A 203 8.17 5.58 17.07
CA ALA A 203 6.99 4.89 16.53
C ALA A 203 7.11 4.61 15.02
N VAL A 204 7.64 5.55 14.25
CA VAL A 204 7.88 5.38 12.80
C VAL A 204 9.00 4.36 12.56
N ALA A 205 10.06 4.37 13.39
CA ALA A 205 11.14 3.39 13.31
C ALA A 205 10.64 1.95 13.57
N ILE A 206 9.73 1.76 14.54
CA ILE A 206 9.09 0.45 14.78
C ILE A 206 8.27 0.01 13.56
N GLY A 207 7.51 0.92 12.96
CA GLY A 207 6.77 0.67 11.73
C GLY A 207 7.69 0.24 10.58
N ARG A 208 8.82 0.95 10.40
CA ARG A 208 9.87 0.62 9.43
C ARG A 208 10.41 -0.79 9.63
N GLU A 209 10.86 -1.14 10.83
CA GLU A 209 11.47 -2.47 11.06
C GLU A 209 10.49 -3.60 10.76
N ARG A 210 9.21 -3.43 11.13
CA ARG A 210 8.15 -4.39 10.81
C ARG A 210 7.94 -4.52 9.30
N LEU A 211 7.93 -3.40 8.58
CA LEU A 211 7.81 -3.40 7.12
C LEU A 211 9.01 -4.10 6.46
N LEU A 212 10.24 -3.76 6.88
CA LEU A 212 11.47 -4.35 6.34
C LEU A 212 11.50 -5.88 6.50
N VAL A 213 11.12 -6.39 7.67
CA VAL A 213 11.02 -7.84 7.91
C VAL A 213 9.98 -8.49 6.99
N MET A 214 8.84 -7.83 6.79
CA MET A 214 7.77 -8.36 5.94
C MET A 214 8.17 -8.37 4.46
N VAL A 215 8.79 -7.29 3.98
CA VAL A 215 9.29 -7.17 2.60
C VAL A 215 10.41 -8.19 2.35
N ASP A 216 11.40 -8.32 3.23
CA ASP A 216 12.49 -9.32 3.11
C ASP A 216 11.92 -10.75 3.03
N SER A 217 11.00 -11.09 3.95
CA SER A 217 10.37 -12.41 3.98
C SER A 217 9.61 -12.71 2.68
N ILE A 218 8.79 -11.78 2.21
CA ILE A 218 8.03 -11.95 0.96
C ILE A 218 8.98 -12.06 -0.22
N TYR A 219 9.95 -11.16 -0.32
CA TYR A 219 10.88 -11.10 -1.44
C TYR A 219 11.66 -12.42 -1.58
N ARG A 220 12.22 -12.92 -0.48
CA ARG A 220 12.98 -14.18 -0.47
C ARG A 220 12.10 -15.38 -0.79
N SER A 221 10.86 -15.42 -0.29
CA SER A 221 9.93 -16.52 -0.55
C SER A 221 9.50 -16.60 -2.03
N SER A 222 9.40 -15.45 -2.70
CA SER A 222 8.89 -15.35 -4.07
C SER A 222 10.00 -15.39 -5.13
N TRP A 223 11.18 -14.83 -4.83
CA TRP A 223 12.27 -14.67 -5.81
C TRP A 223 13.65 -15.17 -5.34
N GLY A 224 13.82 -15.53 -4.07
CA GLY A 224 15.13 -15.83 -3.48
C GLY A 224 15.81 -17.12 -3.95
N THR A 225 15.10 -18.05 -4.58
CA THR A 225 15.63 -19.38 -4.93
C THR A 225 16.22 -19.50 -6.34
N LYS A 226 16.09 -18.48 -7.19
CA LYS A 226 16.42 -18.62 -8.63
C LYS A 226 17.88 -18.30 -9.01
N SER A 227 18.71 -17.77 -8.10
CA SER A 227 20.05 -17.28 -8.45
C SER A 227 21.18 -18.34 -8.43
N THR A 228 20.95 -19.54 -7.90
CA THR A 228 22.06 -20.50 -7.67
C THR A 228 22.28 -21.54 -8.79
N GLN A 229 21.50 -21.52 -9.88
CA GLN A 229 21.57 -22.58 -10.93
C GLN A 229 22.08 -22.14 -12.32
N ARG A 230 22.76 -21.00 -12.45
CA ARG A 230 23.49 -20.67 -13.68
C ARG A 230 25.01 -20.63 -13.40
N GLN A 231 25.60 -21.82 -13.33
CA GLN A 231 27.04 -22.04 -13.51
C GLN A 231 27.26 -23.00 -14.67
#